data_AF-A0A1U8HGW7-F1
#
_entry.id   AF-A0A1U8HGW7-F1
#
_cell.length_a   1.000
_cell.length_b   1.000
_cell.length_c   1.000
_cell.angle_alpha   90.00
_cell.angle_beta   90.00
_cell.angle_gamma   90.00
#
_symmetry.space_group_name_H-M   'P 1'
#
loop_
_entity.id
_entity.type
_entity.pdbx_description
1 polymer ?
#
loop_
_entity_poly.entity_id
_entity_poly.type
_entity_poly.pdbx_seq_one_letter_code
_entity_poly.pdbx_strand_id
1 'polypeptide(L)'
;MILTINPLKIQLLTSLKLYLTFLSFHLDLGIIVLLCSFILQGSGLIQGFDDSFSIRKTRPEPELPTMDDDTVICLKVVVDKTKDRVVFVESDDKFVDILFSFLTMPMGTIVRLTRNRRPTTNIGCMNNLYNSVEILDALYLRTKACKTMLLYPRNGAAAQCKNLKLAIHDGASLRYFLCSRTGCRNSGYKLLSHYPDAICWCGERMYSADLVENKTRRVSSDDKDRGVFVKGPIRLMISDELRIMPPSTAASFSLFSELGIEDMSVVDDRTFSMGKLEALNLLKCLLVSKTPLTEALLDHIPVLSLNDTEDLERVSIGRLKGEASNEDGKMYVKLMVSKSKNRVCYCEASENFVDLLFSFLTVPLGFIVKEMQKGSSTGCINHLYDSIQDLDARNYLVSKETTAMLTSPKLAPGFRYEGQALDIEEYMHQPYYLTRSQNILMPTSDETLIPPGETVYSSALTVMDPKSHHNDNSSSTGFIKGPAMFTVTDDLIISPLSSVTGLSAVRKLKIPFTDIEERVVYVGKEEASCLMVAALISESALTNTFLLKEMEQGS
;
A
#
# COMPACT_ATOMS: atom_id res chain seq x y z
N MET A 1 -34.56 55.88 26.89
CA MET A 1 -35.49 54.81 26.45
C MET A 1 -34.79 53.48 26.72
N ILE A 2 -35.19 52.79 27.79
CA ILE A 2 -34.57 51.52 28.22
C ILE A 2 -35.01 50.45 27.20
N LEU A 3 -34.08 49.97 26.37
CA LEU A 3 -34.32 48.84 25.47
C LEU A 3 -34.32 47.55 26.29
N THR A 4 -35.53 47.07 26.61
CA THR A 4 -35.76 45.73 27.16
C THR A 4 -35.37 44.68 26.12
N ILE A 5 -34.25 44.00 26.35
CA ILE A 5 -33.83 42.85 25.54
C ILE A 5 -34.66 41.64 25.98
N ASN A 6 -35.42 41.08 25.06
CA ASN A 6 -36.29 39.93 25.29
C ASN A 6 -35.44 38.68 25.66
N PRO A 7 -35.64 38.04 26.82
CA PRO A 7 -34.82 36.91 27.28
C PRO A 7 -34.84 35.70 26.34
N LEU A 8 -35.90 35.52 25.53
CA LEU A 8 -35.95 34.48 24.49
C LEU A 8 -34.93 34.69 23.35
N LYS A 9 -34.55 35.94 23.06
CA LYS A 9 -33.53 36.23 22.03
C LYS A 9 -32.11 35.92 22.51
N ILE A 10 -31.83 36.08 23.80
CA ILE A 10 -30.53 35.73 24.40
C ILE A 10 -30.34 34.21 24.38
N GLN A 11 -31.41 33.46 24.68
CA GLN A 11 -31.40 32.00 24.69
C GLN A 11 -31.17 31.41 23.28
N LEU A 12 -31.76 32.01 22.23
CA LEU A 12 -31.51 31.63 20.84
C LEU A 12 -30.06 31.91 20.40
N LEU A 13 -29.48 33.05 20.81
CA LEU A 13 -28.09 33.41 20.50
C LEU A 13 -27.08 32.47 21.18
N THR A 14 -27.35 32.00 22.40
CA THR A 14 -26.51 31.00 23.06
C THR A 14 -26.57 29.63 22.39
N SER A 15 -27.75 29.21 21.92
CA SER A 15 -27.90 27.95 21.17
C SER A 15 -27.26 28.02 19.78
N LEU A 16 -27.35 29.15 19.09
CA LEU A 16 -26.70 29.37 17.79
C LEU A 16 -25.18 29.39 17.91
N LYS A 17 -24.65 29.94 19.01
CA LYS A 17 -23.20 29.96 19.29
C LYS A 17 -22.65 28.55 19.53
N LEU A 18 -23.41 27.68 20.20
CA LEU A 18 -23.07 26.26 20.38
C LEU A 18 -23.14 25.49 19.05
N TYR A 19 -24.14 25.78 18.21
CA TYR A 19 -24.32 25.13 16.91
C TYR A 19 -23.24 25.52 15.90
N LEU A 20 -22.82 26.79 15.88
CA LEU A 20 -21.75 27.30 15.02
C LEU A 20 -20.35 26.83 15.47
N THR A 21 -20.11 26.68 16.78
CA THR A 21 -18.87 26.04 17.26
C THR A 21 -18.81 24.56 16.91
N PHE A 22 -19.96 23.87 16.84
CA PHE A 22 -20.04 22.49 16.39
C PHE A 22 -19.82 22.34 14.87
N LEU A 23 -20.38 23.24 14.04
CA LEU A 23 -20.16 23.22 12.59
C LEU A 23 -18.72 23.62 12.17
N SER A 24 -18.06 24.48 12.95
CA SER A 24 -16.67 24.90 12.73
C SER A 24 -15.66 23.75 12.78
N PHE A 25 -16.03 22.58 13.31
CA PHE A 25 -15.16 21.40 13.35
C PHE A 25 -15.29 20.49 12.11
N HIS A 26 -16.30 20.70 11.25
CA HIS A 26 -16.63 19.76 10.17
C HIS A 26 -16.88 20.38 8.79
N LEU A 27 -16.87 21.71 8.63
CA LEU A 27 -17.18 22.38 7.36
C LEU A 27 -16.16 23.44 6.96
N ASP A 28 -15.95 23.58 5.66
CA ASP A 28 -15.04 24.55 5.04
C ASP A 28 -15.51 26.00 5.28
N LEU A 29 -14.57 26.94 5.45
CA LEU A 29 -14.85 28.31 5.91
C LEU A 29 -15.81 29.06 4.98
N GLY A 30 -15.78 28.74 3.68
CA GLY A 30 -16.68 29.32 2.68
C GLY A 30 -18.15 28.90 2.82
N ILE A 31 -18.41 27.69 3.33
CA ILE A 31 -19.79 27.18 3.53
C ILE A 31 -20.41 27.81 4.78
N ILE A 32 -19.60 28.04 5.81
CA ILE A 32 -20.02 28.70 7.05
C ILE A 32 -20.46 30.15 6.77
N VAL A 33 -19.77 30.87 5.87
CA VAL A 33 -20.13 32.24 5.48
C VAL A 33 -21.46 32.28 4.70
N LEU A 34 -21.70 31.31 3.81
CA LEU A 34 -22.96 31.18 3.05
C LEU A 34 -24.15 30.80 3.94
N LEU A 35 -23.95 29.91 4.91
CA LEU A 35 -24.99 29.54 5.87
C LEU A 35 -25.32 30.70 6.81
N CYS A 36 -24.32 31.47 7.24
CA CYS A 36 -24.53 32.66 8.06
C CYS A 36 -25.30 33.75 7.30
N SER A 37 -25.03 33.97 6.00
CA SER A 37 -25.79 34.95 5.21
C SER A 37 -27.25 34.53 5.02
N PHE A 38 -27.52 33.23 4.78
CA PHE A 38 -28.86 32.68 4.65
C PHE A 38 -29.69 32.77 5.95
N ILE A 39 -29.07 32.49 7.10
CA ILE A 39 -29.74 32.56 8.42
C ILE A 39 -30.02 34.02 8.81
N LEU A 40 -29.14 34.96 8.45
CA LEU A 40 -29.34 36.38 8.70
C LEU A 40 -30.41 36.99 7.78
N GLN A 41 -30.53 36.55 6.52
CA GLN A 41 -31.62 36.96 5.62
C GLN A 41 -32.98 36.38 6.03
N GLY A 42 -33.03 35.12 6.50
CA GLY A 42 -34.27 34.47 6.91
C GLY A 42 -34.87 34.94 8.24
N SER A 43 -34.11 35.68 9.05
CA SER A 43 -34.54 36.13 10.39
C SER A 43 -35.01 37.58 10.44
N GLY A 44 -35.06 38.28 9.31
CA GLY A 44 -35.56 39.66 9.21
C GLY A 44 -34.76 40.69 10.01
N LEU A 45 -33.50 40.38 10.36
CA LEU A 45 -32.66 41.18 11.25
C LEU A 45 -31.78 42.22 10.54
N ILE A 46 -31.88 42.38 9.22
CA ILE A 46 -31.15 43.40 8.44
C ILE A 46 -32.06 43.97 7.35
N GLN A 47 -32.37 45.26 7.43
CA GLN A 47 -32.97 46.06 6.37
C GLN A 47 -31.92 47.08 5.93
N GLY A 48 -31.54 47.06 4.65
CA GLY A 48 -30.64 48.05 4.05
C GLY A 48 -29.16 47.61 4.02
N PHE A 49 -28.78 46.92 2.95
CA PHE A 49 -27.46 47.10 2.36
C PHE A 49 -27.68 47.29 0.86
N ASP A 50 -27.65 48.56 0.46
CA ASP A 50 -27.83 49.04 -0.90
C ASP A 50 -26.50 48.95 -1.68
N ASP A 51 -26.63 49.06 -2.99
CA ASP A 51 -25.68 48.72 -4.03
C ASP A 51 -24.34 49.48 -3.96
N SER A 52 -23.25 48.81 -3.60
CA SER A 52 -21.90 49.16 -4.08
C SER A 52 -20.85 48.09 -3.75
N PHE A 53 -20.84 46.98 -4.50
CA PHE A 53 -19.63 46.19 -4.67
C PHE A 53 -19.56 45.67 -6.12
N SER A 54 -19.18 46.56 -7.04
CA SER A 54 -18.77 46.16 -8.39
C SER A 54 -17.46 45.38 -8.33
N ILE A 55 -17.54 44.06 -8.15
CA ILE A 55 -16.45 43.18 -8.54
C ILE A 55 -16.45 43.15 -10.07
N ARG A 56 -15.39 43.73 -10.66
CA ARG A 56 -15.10 43.65 -12.09
C ARG A 56 -15.29 42.21 -12.57
N LYS A 57 -16.22 42.01 -13.50
CA LYS A 57 -16.32 40.81 -14.33
C LYS A 57 -15.07 40.72 -15.21
N THR A 58 -14.03 40.13 -14.66
CA THR A 58 -13.03 39.36 -15.41
C THR A 58 -12.90 38.04 -14.67
N ARG A 59 -13.92 37.19 -14.80
CA ARG A 59 -13.66 35.75 -14.78
C ARG A 59 -12.84 35.49 -16.04
N PRO A 60 -11.59 35.00 -15.96
CA PRO A 60 -11.24 33.98 -16.93
C PRO A 60 -12.34 32.93 -16.79
N GLU A 61 -12.92 32.47 -17.89
CA GLU A 61 -13.60 31.18 -17.87
C GLU A 61 -12.71 30.21 -17.08
N PRO A 62 -13.27 29.32 -16.24
CA PRO A 62 -12.45 28.21 -15.78
C PRO A 62 -12.00 27.52 -17.05
N GLU A 63 -10.75 27.75 -17.45
CA GLU A 63 -10.07 26.85 -18.36
C GLU A 63 -10.32 25.50 -17.71
N LEU A 64 -11.13 24.66 -18.39
CA LEU A 64 -11.17 23.24 -18.12
C LEU A 64 -9.71 22.87 -17.88
N PRO A 65 -9.35 22.22 -16.75
CA PRO A 65 -7.99 21.75 -16.60
C PRO A 65 -7.71 20.99 -17.90
N THR A 66 -6.78 21.51 -18.70
CA THR A 66 -6.32 20.81 -19.88
C THR A 66 -5.81 19.50 -19.32
N MET A 67 -6.60 18.45 -19.47
CA MET A 67 -6.20 17.09 -19.16
C MET A 67 -4.90 16.93 -19.92
N ASP A 68 -3.81 16.84 -19.18
CA ASP A 68 -2.53 16.48 -19.75
C ASP A 68 -2.75 15.08 -20.34
N ASP A 69 -2.86 15.02 -21.68
CA ASP A 69 -3.14 13.81 -22.48
C ASP A 69 -2.13 12.68 -22.18
N ASP A 70 -1.01 13.04 -21.55
CA ASP A 70 0.03 12.12 -21.08
C ASP A 70 -0.34 11.31 -19.82
N THR A 71 -1.44 11.60 -19.12
CA THR A 71 -1.78 10.99 -17.82
C THR A 71 -2.90 9.94 -17.84
N VAL A 72 -3.41 9.59 -19.03
CA VAL A 72 -4.47 8.59 -19.20
C VAL A 72 -4.10 7.52 -20.21
N ILE A 73 -4.63 6.31 -20.05
CA ILE A 73 -4.45 5.18 -20.96
C ILE A 73 -5.78 4.82 -21.59
N CYS A 74 -5.80 4.68 -22.91
CA CYS A 74 -6.97 4.22 -23.64
C CYS A 74 -6.92 2.70 -23.78
N LEU A 75 -7.98 2.03 -23.35
CA LEU A 75 -8.14 0.58 -23.41
C LEU A 75 -9.24 0.24 -24.41
N LYS A 76 -8.96 -0.71 -25.30
CA LYS A 76 -10.00 -1.33 -26.14
C LYS A 76 -10.52 -2.56 -25.41
N VAL A 77 -11.81 -2.57 -25.11
CA VAL A 77 -12.44 -3.54 -24.23
C VAL A 77 -13.54 -4.26 -24.99
N VAL A 78 -13.49 -5.59 -24.98
CA VAL A 78 -14.52 -6.45 -25.56
C VAL A 78 -15.45 -6.89 -24.45
N VAL A 79 -16.75 -6.63 -24.60
CA VAL A 79 -17.77 -6.84 -23.56
C VAL A 79 -18.87 -7.77 -24.07
N ASP A 80 -19.30 -8.71 -23.23
CA ASP A 80 -20.54 -9.46 -23.39
C ASP A 80 -21.72 -8.61 -22.92
N LYS A 81 -22.56 -8.13 -23.84
CA LYS A 81 -23.72 -7.29 -23.51
C LYS A 81 -24.79 -8.03 -22.71
N THR A 82 -24.85 -9.36 -22.78
CA THR A 82 -25.89 -10.13 -22.07
C THR A 82 -25.62 -10.21 -20.58
N LYS A 83 -24.35 -10.33 -20.21
CA LYS A 83 -23.89 -10.43 -18.82
C LYS A 83 -23.27 -9.15 -18.29
N ASP A 84 -23.15 -8.12 -19.14
CA ASP A 84 -22.42 -6.87 -18.89
C ASP A 84 -21.03 -7.13 -18.27
N ARG A 85 -20.29 -8.04 -18.92
CA ARG A 85 -19.01 -8.55 -18.42
C ARG A 85 -17.91 -8.33 -19.45
N VAL A 86 -16.74 -7.91 -18.99
CA VAL A 86 -15.54 -7.86 -19.83
C VAL A 86 -15.14 -9.28 -20.23
N VAL A 87 -14.89 -9.49 -21.52
CA VAL A 87 -14.29 -10.72 -22.04
C VAL A 87 -12.77 -10.58 -21.98
N PHE A 88 -12.25 -9.54 -22.64
CA PHE A 88 -10.84 -9.17 -22.57
C PHE A 88 -10.63 -7.68 -22.92
N VAL A 89 -9.44 -7.21 -22.58
CA VAL A 89 -8.91 -5.91 -22.97
C VAL A 89 -7.75 -6.13 -23.93
N GLU A 90 -7.74 -5.44 -25.06
CA GLU A 90 -6.56 -5.30 -25.91
C GLU A 90 -5.86 -3.97 -25.55
N SER A 91 -4.60 -4.05 -25.15
CA SER A 91 -3.84 -2.86 -24.75
C SER A 91 -2.36 -2.94 -25.15
N ASP A 92 -1.66 -1.81 -25.03
CA ASP A 92 -0.24 -1.67 -25.32
C ASP A 92 0.64 -2.02 -24.11
N ASP A 93 1.96 -1.94 -24.29
CA ASP A 93 2.96 -2.21 -23.26
C ASP A 93 2.77 -1.33 -22.01
N LYS A 94 2.26 -0.10 -22.15
CA LYS A 94 2.12 0.85 -21.03
C LYS A 94 1.10 0.40 -20.00
N PHE A 95 -0.02 -0.19 -20.44
CA PHE A 95 -1.01 -0.74 -19.51
C PHE A 95 -0.48 -1.98 -18.80
N VAL A 96 0.21 -2.85 -19.53
CA VAL A 96 0.77 -4.07 -18.94
C VAL A 96 1.90 -3.74 -17.96
N ASP A 97 2.73 -2.74 -18.25
CA ASP A 97 3.72 -2.22 -17.30
C ASP A 97 3.09 -1.73 -15.99
N ILE A 98 1.90 -1.12 -16.06
CA ILE A 98 1.13 -0.71 -14.88
C ILE A 98 0.67 -1.94 -14.08
N LEU A 99 0.08 -2.94 -14.75
CA LEU A 99 -0.35 -4.17 -14.07
C LEU A 99 0.83 -4.85 -13.38
N PHE A 100 1.96 -5.03 -14.08
CA PHE A 100 3.17 -5.61 -13.50
C PHE A 100 3.75 -4.75 -12.38
N SER A 101 3.66 -3.43 -12.46
CA SER A 101 4.14 -2.55 -11.37
C SER A 101 3.47 -2.83 -10.03
N PHE A 102 2.22 -3.33 -10.01
CA PHE A 102 1.51 -3.69 -8.77
C PHE A 102 2.26 -4.74 -7.95
N LEU A 103 2.94 -5.70 -8.61
CA LEU A 103 3.73 -6.73 -7.95
C LEU A 103 4.95 -6.17 -7.21
N THR A 104 5.43 -4.99 -7.60
CA THR A 104 6.55 -4.31 -6.92
C THR A 104 6.10 -3.49 -5.72
N MET A 105 4.81 -3.24 -5.55
CA MET A 105 4.29 -2.34 -4.52
C MET A 105 4.30 -3.01 -3.13
N PRO A 106 4.85 -2.35 -2.09
CA PRO A 106 4.72 -2.83 -0.72
C PRO A 106 3.26 -2.85 -0.26
N MET A 107 2.87 -3.85 0.55
CA MET A 107 1.47 -3.98 1.00
C MET A 107 0.93 -2.78 1.76
N GLY A 108 1.74 -2.12 2.58
CA GLY A 108 1.35 -0.90 3.29
C GLY A 108 1.01 0.24 2.34
N THR A 109 1.71 0.34 1.20
CA THR A 109 1.37 1.30 0.14
C THR A 109 0.05 0.93 -0.54
N ILE A 110 -0.16 -0.36 -0.85
CA ILE A 110 -1.41 -0.83 -1.45
C ILE A 110 -2.59 -0.52 -0.53
N VAL A 111 -2.56 -0.97 0.73
CA VAL A 111 -3.64 -0.74 1.71
C VAL A 111 -3.91 0.74 1.88
N ARG A 112 -2.88 1.57 2.06
CA ARG A 112 -3.04 3.02 2.22
C ARG A 112 -3.76 3.65 1.03
N LEU A 113 -3.45 3.23 -0.19
CA LEU A 113 -4.00 3.79 -1.43
C LEU A 113 -5.39 3.25 -1.78
N THR A 114 -5.76 2.04 -1.31
CA THR A 114 -6.98 1.34 -1.76
C THR A 114 -8.03 1.13 -0.66
N ARG A 115 -7.70 1.27 0.64
CA ARG A 115 -8.65 0.96 1.74
C ARG A 115 -9.97 1.72 1.69
N ASN A 116 -9.98 2.96 1.19
CA ASN A 116 -11.18 3.79 1.06
C ASN A 116 -11.84 3.70 -0.33
N ARG A 117 -11.37 2.78 -1.18
CA ARG A 117 -11.87 2.57 -2.55
C ARG A 117 -12.83 1.39 -2.61
N ARG A 118 -13.59 1.30 -3.70
CA ARG A 118 -14.41 0.12 -4.00
C ARG A 118 -13.55 -1.00 -4.59
N PRO A 119 -13.91 -2.27 -4.36
CA PRO A 119 -14.95 -2.76 -3.44
C PRO A 119 -14.64 -2.46 -1.97
N THR A 120 -15.63 -2.38 -1.07
CA THR A 120 -15.39 -2.04 0.36
C THR A 120 -14.76 -3.17 1.16
N THR A 121 -14.62 -4.35 0.57
CA THR A 121 -13.96 -5.52 1.16
C THR A 121 -12.53 -5.18 1.56
N ASN A 122 -12.11 -5.70 2.71
CA ASN A 122 -10.74 -5.58 3.20
C ASN A 122 -9.82 -6.52 2.42
N ILE A 123 -8.53 -6.18 2.37
CA ILE A 123 -7.50 -7.06 1.82
C ILE A 123 -7.06 -7.97 2.98
N GLY A 124 -7.76 -9.08 3.18
CA GLY A 124 -7.55 -9.98 4.32
C GLY A 124 -7.45 -9.23 5.65
N CYS A 125 -6.39 -9.52 6.41
CA CYS A 125 -6.04 -8.85 7.66
C CYS A 125 -5.14 -7.60 7.47
N MET A 126 -4.65 -7.33 6.25
CA MET A 126 -3.67 -6.26 6.01
C MET A 126 -4.22 -4.86 6.35
N ASN A 127 -5.52 -4.65 6.17
CA ASN A 127 -6.19 -3.41 6.58
C ASN A 127 -6.10 -3.18 8.10
N ASN A 128 -6.35 -4.22 8.90
CA ASN A 128 -6.27 -4.16 10.36
C ASN A 128 -4.85 -3.96 10.85
N LEU A 129 -3.89 -4.64 10.22
CA LEU A 129 -2.47 -4.49 10.52
C LEU A 129 -1.99 -3.05 10.26
N TYR A 130 -2.35 -2.47 9.11
CA TYR A 130 -2.06 -1.08 8.78
C TYR A 130 -2.68 -0.11 9.79
N ASN A 131 -3.97 -0.28 10.09
CA ASN A 131 -4.67 0.56 11.07
C ASN A 131 -4.04 0.45 12.47
N SER A 132 -3.52 -0.73 12.85
CA SER A 132 -2.81 -0.94 14.11
C SER A 132 -1.56 -0.07 14.21
N VAL A 133 -0.80 0.08 13.12
CA VAL A 133 0.35 1.01 13.07
C VAL A 133 -0.11 2.47 13.24
N GLU A 134 -1.21 2.87 12.59
CA GLU A 134 -1.72 4.25 12.69
C GLU A 134 -2.09 4.64 14.12
N ILE A 135 -2.78 3.75 14.84
CA ILE A 135 -3.25 4.02 16.20
C ILE A 135 -2.18 3.79 17.27
N LEU A 136 -1.14 2.99 16.99
CA LEU A 136 -0.11 2.66 17.97
C LEU A 136 0.65 3.92 18.40
N ASP A 137 0.78 4.11 19.71
CA ASP A 137 1.52 5.23 20.26
C ASP A 137 3.02 5.13 19.87
N ALA A 138 3.60 6.26 19.48
CA ALA A 138 5.00 6.35 19.10
C ALA A 138 5.96 5.94 20.22
N LEU A 139 5.52 5.89 21.48
CA LEU A 139 6.33 5.39 22.60
C LEU A 139 6.67 3.89 22.49
N TYR A 140 5.87 3.11 21.76
CA TYR A 140 6.13 1.69 21.49
C TYR A 140 7.03 1.47 20.28
N LEU A 141 7.35 2.51 19.52
CA LEU A 141 8.23 2.43 18.35
C LEU A 141 9.65 2.84 18.75
N ARG A 142 10.66 2.22 18.14
CA ARG A 142 12.07 2.53 18.44
C ARG A 142 12.42 3.97 18.08
N THR A 143 11.95 4.42 16.93
CA THR A 143 12.07 5.80 16.48
C THR A 143 10.75 6.28 15.90
N LYS A 144 10.56 7.60 15.83
CA LYS A 144 9.42 8.19 15.11
C LYS A 144 9.43 7.81 13.62
N ALA A 145 10.61 7.59 13.04
CA ALA A 145 10.76 7.19 11.65
C ALA A 145 10.19 5.78 11.38
N CYS A 146 10.23 4.86 12.35
CA CYS A 146 9.61 3.53 12.21
C CYS A 146 8.12 3.61 11.83
N LYS A 147 7.37 4.57 12.41
CA LYS A 147 5.96 4.76 12.06
C LYS A 147 5.80 5.13 10.59
N THR A 148 6.60 6.09 10.14
CA THR A 148 6.60 6.55 8.75
C THR A 148 7.04 5.45 7.79
N MET A 149 8.03 4.62 8.15
CA MET A 149 8.44 3.46 7.35
C MET A 149 7.30 2.47 7.11
N LEU A 150 6.50 2.18 8.14
CA LEU A 150 5.41 1.22 8.07
C LEU A 150 4.16 1.78 7.36
N LEU A 151 3.86 3.07 7.54
CA LEU A 151 2.71 3.73 6.90
C LEU A 151 2.98 4.18 5.45
N TYR A 152 4.24 4.49 5.14
CA TYR A 152 4.73 4.93 3.83
C TYR A 152 5.96 4.13 3.40
N PRO A 153 5.84 2.79 3.25
CA PRO A 153 6.95 1.95 2.85
C PRO A 153 7.44 2.29 1.45
N ARG A 154 8.76 2.31 1.26
CA ARG A 154 9.38 2.61 -0.03
C ARG A 154 9.31 1.38 -0.93
N ASN A 155 9.11 1.61 -2.23
CA ASN A 155 9.21 0.56 -3.25
C ASN A 155 10.68 0.38 -3.67
N GLY A 156 11.20 -0.84 -3.64
CA GLY A 156 12.54 -1.18 -4.10
C GLY A 156 12.76 -0.93 -5.60
N ALA A 157 11.71 -1.11 -6.42
CA ALA A 157 11.69 -0.87 -7.86
C ALA A 157 11.22 0.55 -8.24
N ALA A 158 11.25 1.50 -7.29
CA ALA A 158 10.75 2.87 -7.54
C ALA A 158 11.46 3.55 -8.72
N ALA A 159 12.76 3.31 -8.93
CA ALA A 159 13.52 3.91 -10.03
C ALA A 159 13.00 3.48 -11.40
N GLN A 160 12.64 2.20 -11.56
CA GLN A 160 12.05 1.66 -12.77
C GLN A 160 10.62 2.18 -12.95
N CYS A 161 9.82 2.17 -11.87
CA CYS A 161 8.42 2.60 -11.89
C CYS A 161 8.24 4.11 -12.14
N LYS A 162 9.28 4.94 -11.96
CA LYS A 162 9.25 6.38 -12.34
C LYS A 162 8.93 6.59 -13.84
N ASN A 163 9.21 5.59 -14.68
CA ASN A 163 9.01 5.67 -16.13
C ASN A 163 7.65 5.13 -16.59
N LEU A 164 6.78 4.69 -15.67
CA LEU A 164 5.43 4.28 -16.01
C LEU A 164 4.66 5.46 -16.60
N LYS A 165 3.83 5.18 -17.62
CA LYS A 165 2.93 6.20 -18.18
C LYS A 165 1.99 6.77 -17.11
N LEU A 166 1.59 5.93 -16.15
CA LEU A 166 0.74 6.33 -15.03
C LEU A 166 1.47 6.14 -13.70
N ALA A 167 1.64 7.23 -12.97
CA ALA A 167 2.28 7.22 -11.66
C ALA A 167 1.31 6.75 -10.55
N ILE A 168 1.48 5.50 -10.09
CA ILE A 168 0.61 4.85 -9.09
C ILE A 168 1.07 5.12 -7.64
N HIS A 169 2.24 5.72 -7.45
CA HIS A 169 2.74 6.15 -6.14
C HIS A 169 2.13 7.49 -5.68
N ASP A 170 2.23 7.81 -4.39
CA ASP A 170 2.01 9.18 -3.90
C ASP A 170 3.03 10.10 -4.53
N GLY A 171 2.60 11.24 -5.06
CA GLY A 171 3.45 12.21 -5.77
C GLY A 171 4.55 12.88 -4.95
N ALA A 172 4.95 12.33 -3.80
CA ALA A 172 6.14 12.74 -3.10
C ALA A 172 7.35 12.10 -3.80
N SER A 173 8.14 12.92 -4.49
CA SER A 173 9.50 12.57 -4.85
C SER A 173 10.24 12.05 -3.61
N LEU A 174 11.17 11.10 -3.80
CA LEU A 174 12.03 10.63 -2.72
C LEU A 174 12.70 11.86 -2.10
N ARG A 175 12.45 12.09 -0.81
CA ARG A 175 13.03 13.20 -0.07
C ARG A 175 14.24 12.73 0.71
N TYR A 176 15.18 13.63 0.85
CA TYR A 176 16.46 13.35 1.47
C TYR A 176 16.66 14.32 2.60
N PHE A 177 17.19 13.84 3.69
CA PHE A 177 17.35 14.60 4.91
C PHE A 177 18.80 14.57 5.31
N LEU A 178 19.37 15.76 5.55
CA LEU A 178 20.76 15.96 5.96
C LEU A 178 20.78 16.67 7.32
N CYS A 179 21.87 16.49 8.06
CA CYS A 179 22.06 17.20 9.33
C CYS A 179 22.20 18.72 9.10
N SER A 180 21.56 19.54 9.93
CA SER A 180 21.69 21.00 9.86
C SER A 180 23.13 21.47 10.12
N ARG A 181 23.86 20.80 11.02
CA ARG A 181 25.23 21.15 11.37
C ARG A 181 26.17 20.89 10.19
N THR A 182 26.83 21.95 9.72
CA THR A 182 27.82 21.89 8.62
C THR A 182 28.98 20.96 8.94
N GLY A 183 29.44 20.93 10.20
CA GLY A 183 30.48 20.01 10.67
C GLY A 183 30.09 18.53 10.46
N CYS A 184 28.84 18.16 10.75
CA CYS A 184 28.35 16.80 10.53
C CYS A 184 28.29 16.42 9.05
N ARG A 185 28.02 17.39 8.16
CA ARG A 185 27.94 17.18 6.71
C ARG A 185 29.32 17.08 6.04
N ASN A 186 30.28 17.91 6.47
CA ASN A 186 31.55 18.06 5.76
C ASN A 186 32.68 17.16 6.29
N SER A 187 32.70 16.85 7.58
CA SER A 187 33.83 16.13 8.20
C SER A 187 33.45 15.21 9.36
N GLY A 188 32.21 15.29 9.86
CA GLY A 188 31.67 14.41 10.89
C GLY A 188 31.04 13.16 10.30
N TYR A 189 29.78 12.90 10.68
CA TYR A 189 29.10 11.64 10.41
C TYR A 189 28.68 11.40 8.95
N LYS A 190 28.51 12.46 8.14
CA LYS A 190 28.15 12.37 6.70
C LYS A 190 26.90 11.53 6.44
N LEU A 191 25.89 11.69 7.30
CA LEU A 191 24.68 10.88 7.28
C LEU A 191 23.61 11.48 6.38
N LEU A 192 22.90 10.61 5.67
CA LEU A 192 21.72 10.91 4.89
C LEU A 192 20.56 10.01 5.34
N SER A 193 19.35 10.55 5.41
CA SER A 193 18.15 9.78 5.70
C SER A 193 17.08 10.01 4.64
N HIS A 194 16.19 9.04 4.45
CA HIS A 194 15.03 9.16 3.58
C HIS A 194 13.75 9.55 4.36
N TYR A 195 13.86 9.76 5.68
CA TYR A 195 12.72 10.01 6.56
C TYR A 195 12.87 11.33 7.34
N PRO A 196 11.82 12.17 7.40
CA PRO A 196 11.86 13.53 7.97
C PRO A 196 12.05 13.60 9.50
N ASP A 197 11.87 12.48 10.18
CA ASP A 197 11.98 12.37 11.65
C ASP A 197 13.28 11.69 12.09
N ALA A 198 14.23 11.51 11.16
CA ALA A 198 15.54 10.97 11.49
C ALA A 198 16.38 11.97 12.29
N ILE A 199 17.14 11.41 13.25
CA ILE A 199 18.00 12.16 14.17
C ILE A 199 19.45 11.80 13.85
N CYS A 200 20.27 12.81 13.53
CA CYS A 200 21.68 12.61 13.26
C CYS A 200 22.41 12.13 14.54
N TRP A 201 23.54 11.44 14.39
CA TRP A 201 24.44 11.06 15.51
C TRP A 201 25.07 12.25 16.28
N CYS A 202 24.65 13.48 16.03
CA CYS A 202 24.97 14.63 16.90
C CYS A 202 23.81 15.02 17.83
N GLY A 203 22.67 14.31 17.75
CA GLY A 203 21.43 14.59 18.47
C GLY A 203 20.49 15.56 17.75
N GLU A 204 20.93 16.20 16.67
CA GLU A 204 20.10 17.16 15.91
C GLU A 204 19.17 16.47 14.90
N ARG A 205 18.01 17.08 14.69
CA ARG A 205 17.07 16.68 13.64
C ARG A 205 17.64 16.92 12.25
N MET A 206 17.41 15.98 11.33
CA MET A 206 17.77 16.14 9.93
C MET A 206 16.69 16.93 9.17
N TYR A 207 17.11 17.83 8.27
CA TYR A 207 16.23 18.71 7.50
C TYR A 207 16.22 18.33 6.02
N SER A 208 15.11 18.61 5.35
CA SER A 208 14.93 18.31 3.93
C SER A 208 16.00 18.99 3.10
N ALA A 209 16.62 18.22 2.20
CA ALA A 209 17.58 18.66 1.22
C ALA A 209 17.06 18.21 -0.15
N ASP A 210 17.03 19.14 -1.10
CA ASP A 210 16.69 18.83 -2.49
C ASP A 210 17.90 18.13 -3.13
N LEU A 211 17.68 16.93 -3.68
CA LEU A 211 18.69 16.29 -4.51
C LEU A 211 18.70 16.91 -5.91
N VAL A 212 19.90 17.09 -6.44
CA VAL A 212 20.07 17.19 -7.89
C VAL A 212 20.13 15.77 -8.42
N GLU A 213 18.98 15.22 -8.80
CA GLU A 213 18.94 14.02 -9.62
C GLU A 213 19.09 14.44 -11.09
N ASN A 214 20.01 13.81 -11.81
CA ASN A 214 19.94 13.79 -13.26
C ASN A 214 18.57 13.17 -13.58
N LYS A 215 17.71 13.85 -14.35
CA LYS A 215 16.62 13.16 -15.04
C LYS A 215 17.31 12.07 -15.85
N THR A 216 17.27 10.83 -15.35
CA THR A 216 18.14 9.73 -15.79
C THR A 216 18.28 9.79 -17.30
N ARG A 217 19.49 10.13 -17.75
CA ARG A 217 19.86 10.00 -19.15
C ARG A 217 19.63 8.53 -19.45
N ARG A 218 18.69 8.24 -20.35
CA ARG A 218 18.32 6.90 -20.81
C ARG A 218 19.59 6.05 -20.79
N VAL A 219 19.67 5.04 -19.92
CA VAL A 219 20.55 3.92 -20.22
C VAL A 219 19.92 3.40 -21.49
N SER A 220 20.58 3.65 -22.61
CA SER A 220 20.20 3.13 -23.90
C SER A 220 20.32 1.60 -23.80
N SER A 221 19.31 0.94 -23.27
CA SER A 221 18.82 -0.26 -23.94
C SER A 221 18.46 0.18 -25.35
N ASP A 222 18.82 -0.64 -26.34
CA ASP A 222 18.56 -0.40 -27.75
C ASP A 222 17.28 0.42 -27.97
N ASP A 223 17.31 1.37 -28.90
CA ASP A 223 16.21 2.28 -29.28
C ASP A 223 14.88 1.56 -29.66
N LYS A 224 14.87 0.22 -29.56
CA LYS A 224 13.80 -0.74 -29.83
C LYS A 224 12.96 -1.17 -28.62
N ASP A 225 13.46 -1.12 -27.38
CA ASP A 225 12.71 -1.58 -26.19
C ASP A 225 12.38 -0.40 -25.25
N ARG A 226 11.21 0.22 -25.45
CA ARG A 226 10.81 1.46 -24.76
C ARG A 226 9.98 1.31 -23.48
N GLY A 227 9.52 0.10 -23.16
CA GLY A 227 8.70 -0.15 -21.95
C GLY A 227 9.53 -0.39 -20.70
N VAL A 228 8.87 -0.43 -19.54
CA VAL A 228 9.48 -0.56 -18.21
C VAL A 228 9.79 -2.02 -17.88
N PHE A 229 8.79 -2.89 -18.02
CA PHE A 229 8.90 -4.34 -17.80
C PHE A 229 8.68 -5.11 -19.10
N VAL A 230 7.83 -4.57 -19.98
CA VAL A 230 7.44 -5.16 -21.26
C VAL A 230 8.13 -4.46 -22.42
N LYS A 231 8.56 -5.21 -23.44
CA LYS A 231 9.13 -4.64 -24.66
C LYS A 231 8.05 -3.90 -25.44
N GLY A 232 8.29 -2.64 -25.77
CA GLY A 232 7.38 -1.81 -26.55
C GLY A 232 8.02 -1.34 -27.86
N PRO A 233 7.26 -1.19 -28.95
CA PRO A 233 5.79 -1.23 -29.00
C PRO A 233 5.23 -2.65 -29.27
N ILE A 234 4.31 -3.12 -28.43
CA ILE A 234 3.56 -4.36 -28.64
C ILE A 234 2.08 -4.19 -28.26
N ARG A 235 1.26 -5.16 -28.64
CA ARG A 235 -0.12 -5.30 -28.14
C ARG A 235 -0.28 -6.63 -27.42
N LEU A 236 -1.06 -6.63 -26.36
CA LEU A 236 -1.36 -7.81 -25.55
C LEU A 236 -2.86 -7.87 -25.27
N MET A 237 -3.36 -9.10 -25.10
CA MET A 237 -4.71 -9.37 -24.64
C MET A 237 -4.70 -9.68 -23.14
N ILE A 238 -5.61 -9.07 -22.40
CA ILE A 238 -5.77 -9.26 -20.96
C ILE A 238 -7.19 -9.74 -20.70
N SER A 239 -7.36 -10.99 -20.26
CA SER A 239 -8.67 -11.52 -19.85
C SER A 239 -9.21 -10.79 -18.62
N ASP A 240 -10.53 -10.87 -18.35
CA ASP A 240 -11.15 -10.28 -17.16
C ASP A 240 -10.44 -10.68 -15.85
N GLU A 241 -9.95 -11.92 -15.78
CA GLU A 241 -9.19 -12.46 -14.65
C GLU A 241 -7.70 -12.05 -14.66
N LEU A 242 -7.34 -11.03 -15.44
CA LEU A 242 -6.01 -10.43 -15.57
C LEU A 242 -4.90 -11.38 -16.05
N ARG A 243 -5.25 -12.49 -16.71
CA ARG A 243 -4.29 -13.28 -17.50
C ARG A 243 -3.88 -12.51 -18.76
N ILE A 244 -2.57 -12.32 -18.96
CA ILE A 244 -1.98 -11.61 -20.08
C ILE A 244 -1.50 -12.61 -21.13
N MET A 245 -1.87 -12.38 -22.39
CA MET A 245 -1.62 -13.29 -23.50
C MET A 245 -1.20 -12.52 -24.77
N PRO A 246 -0.40 -13.15 -25.65
CA PRO A 246 -0.21 -12.67 -27.01
C PRO A 246 -1.55 -12.48 -27.75
N PRO A 247 -1.67 -11.46 -28.61
CA PRO A 247 -2.89 -11.24 -29.37
C PRO A 247 -3.07 -12.34 -30.40
N SER A 248 -4.22 -13.01 -30.38
CA SER A 248 -4.57 -14.05 -31.34
C SER A 248 -6.08 -14.25 -31.37
N THR A 249 -6.65 -14.36 -32.57
CA THR A 249 -8.08 -14.68 -32.74
C THR A 249 -8.43 -16.02 -32.10
N ALA A 250 -7.51 -17.00 -32.10
CA ALA A 250 -7.70 -18.27 -31.41
C ALA A 250 -7.82 -18.09 -29.89
N ALA A 251 -7.01 -17.19 -29.30
CA ALA A 251 -7.12 -16.86 -27.88
C ALA A 251 -8.45 -16.16 -27.58
N SER A 252 -8.89 -15.23 -28.45
CA SER A 252 -10.21 -14.60 -28.33
C SER A 252 -11.34 -15.63 -28.35
N PHE A 253 -11.32 -16.57 -29.30
CA PHE A 253 -12.32 -17.64 -29.37
C PHE A 253 -12.29 -18.58 -28.17
N SER A 254 -11.12 -18.87 -27.59
CA SER A 254 -11.01 -19.61 -26.33
C SER A 254 -11.78 -18.90 -25.22
N LEU A 255 -11.53 -17.60 -25.03
CA LEU A 255 -12.21 -16.79 -24.01
C LEU A 255 -13.72 -16.72 -24.24
N PHE A 256 -14.18 -16.57 -25.50
CA PHE A 256 -15.61 -16.61 -25.80
C PHE A 256 -16.22 -17.97 -25.44
N SER A 257 -15.55 -19.07 -25.77
CA SER A 257 -16.00 -20.42 -25.43
C SER A 257 -16.02 -20.68 -23.91
N GLU A 258 -15.00 -20.21 -23.18
CA GLU A 258 -14.91 -20.31 -21.72
C GLU A 258 -16.06 -19.56 -21.02
N LEU A 259 -16.51 -18.45 -21.60
CA LEU A 259 -17.64 -17.66 -21.10
C LEU A 259 -19.01 -18.11 -21.62
N GLY A 260 -19.04 -19.12 -22.51
CA GLY A 260 -20.26 -19.64 -23.13
C GLY A 260 -20.90 -18.69 -24.15
N ILE A 261 -20.09 -17.88 -24.84
CA ILE A 261 -20.54 -16.93 -25.88
C ILE A 261 -20.44 -17.61 -27.25
N GLU A 262 -21.58 -17.93 -27.85
CA GLU A 262 -21.67 -18.52 -29.19
C GLU A 262 -22.02 -17.47 -30.27
N ASP A 263 -22.87 -16.50 -29.92
CA ASP A 263 -23.36 -15.48 -30.85
C ASP A 263 -22.56 -14.18 -30.71
N MET A 264 -21.79 -13.83 -31.75
CA MET A 264 -21.00 -12.59 -31.79
C MET A 264 -21.86 -11.32 -31.86
N SER A 265 -23.17 -11.42 -32.16
CA SER A 265 -24.07 -10.27 -32.15
C SER A 265 -24.21 -9.64 -30.75
N VAL A 266 -23.94 -10.42 -29.70
CA VAL A 266 -24.01 -9.98 -28.30
C VAL A 266 -22.70 -9.39 -27.77
N VAL A 267 -21.64 -9.43 -28.57
CA VAL A 267 -20.34 -8.84 -28.25
C VAL A 267 -20.32 -7.36 -28.67
N ASP A 268 -19.64 -6.53 -27.88
CA ASP A 268 -19.48 -5.09 -28.13
C ASP A 268 -18.04 -4.65 -27.90
N ASP A 269 -17.58 -3.71 -28.72
CA ASP A 269 -16.24 -3.12 -28.63
C ASP A 269 -16.38 -1.71 -28.02
N ARG A 270 -15.88 -1.55 -26.79
CA ARG A 270 -15.91 -0.29 -26.05
C ARG A 270 -14.51 0.27 -25.86
N THR A 271 -14.40 1.58 -25.69
CA THR A 271 -13.13 2.24 -25.34
C THR A 271 -13.26 2.89 -23.99
N PHE A 272 -12.28 2.64 -23.11
CA PHE A 272 -12.24 3.20 -21.76
C PHE A 272 -10.95 4.00 -21.56
N SER A 273 -11.05 5.14 -20.90
CA SER A 273 -9.89 5.90 -20.44
C SER A 273 -9.60 5.54 -18.98
N MET A 274 -8.37 5.16 -18.70
CA MET A 274 -7.91 4.77 -17.38
C MET A 274 -6.90 5.79 -16.87
N GLY A 275 -7.26 6.47 -15.78
CA GLY A 275 -6.37 7.32 -15.00
C GLY A 275 -5.91 6.62 -13.72
N LYS A 276 -5.26 7.39 -12.85
CA LYS A 276 -4.69 6.91 -11.58
C LYS A 276 -5.74 6.31 -10.66
N LEU A 277 -6.93 6.91 -10.65
CA LEU A 277 -8.03 6.49 -9.80
C LEU A 277 -8.52 5.08 -10.20
N GLU A 278 -8.74 4.90 -11.50
CA GLU A 278 -9.21 3.65 -12.10
C GLU A 278 -8.17 2.54 -11.94
N ALA A 279 -6.88 2.84 -12.13
CA ALA A 279 -5.80 1.88 -11.89
C ALA A 279 -5.73 1.43 -10.41
N LEU A 280 -5.98 2.32 -9.46
CA LEU A 280 -6.02 1.97 -8.02
C LEU A 280 -7.27 1.15 -7.66
N ASN A 281 -8.41 1.39 -8.32
CA ASN A 281 -9.59 0.53 -8.18
C ASN A 281 -9.29 -0.87 -8.73
N LEU A 282 -8.69 -0.96 -9.93
CA LEU A 282 -8.27 -2.23 -10.52
C LEU A 282 -7.30 -3.00 -9.63
N LEU A 283 -6.31 -2.33 -9.03
CA LEU A 283 -5.42 -2.93 -8.04
C LEU A 283 -6.17 -3.50 -6.84
N LYS A 284 -7.23 -2.84 -6.37
CA LYS A 284 -8.05 -3.38 -5.29
C LYS A 284 -8.81 -4.62 -5.76
N CYS A 285 -9.50 -4.53 -6.89
CA CYS A 285 -10.27 -5.65 -7.44
C CYS A 285 -9.38 -6.88 -7.72
N LEU A 286 -8.15 -6.68 -8.20
CA LEU A 286 -7.15 -7.73 -8.43
C LEU A 286 -6.93 -8.61 -7.19
N LEU A 287 -7.04 -8.07 -5.98
CA LEU A 287 -6.78 -8.78 -4.72
C LEU A 287 -8.02 -9.46 -4.12
N VAL A 288 -9.23 -9.00 -4.47
CA VAL A 288 -10.47 -9.40 -3.76
C VAL A 288 -11.63 -9.82 -4.68
N SER A 289 -11.47 -9.71 -6.00
CA SER A 289 -12.49 -10.05 -7.00
C SER A 289 -11.97 -11.11 -7.98
N LYS A 290 -12.91 -11.91 -8.49
CA LYS A 290 -12.71 -12.88 -9.59
C LYS A 290 -12.91 -12.26 -10.97
N THR A 291 -13.46 -11.05 -11.07
CA THR A 291 -13.73 -10.34 -12.33
C THR A 291 -13.27 -8.88 -12.24
N PRO A 292 -11.95 -8.65 -12.02
CA PRO A 292 -11.44 -7.34 -11.64
C PRO A 292 -11.57 -6.28 -12.74
N LEU A 293 -11.49 -6.63 -14.03
CA LEU A 293 -11.67 -5.65 -15.11
C LEU A 293 -13.14 -5.25 -15.26
N THR A 294 -14.05 -6.21 -15.17
CA THR A 294 -15.50 -5.94 -15.14
C THR A 294 -15.85 -4.98 -14.01
N GLU A 295 -15.42 -5.27 -12.77
CA GLU A 295 -15.71 -4.41 -11.62
C GLU A 295 -15.04 -3.04 -11.71
N ALA A 296 -13.80 -2.96 -12.24
CA ALA A 296 -13.07 -1.71 -12.31
C ALA A 296 -13.52 -0.80 -13.47
N LEU A 297 -14.04 -1.35 -14.57
CA LEU A 297 -14.37 -0.60 -15.79
C LEU A 297 -15.87 -0.38 -15.98
N LEU A 298 -16.72 -1.30 -15.55
CA LEU A 298 -18.17 -1.25 -15.79
C LEU A 298 -18.98 -0.78 -14.57
N ASP A 299 -18.31 -0.36 -13.49
CA ASP A 299 -18.93 0.19 -12.26
C ASP A 299 -20.00 -0.73 -11.61
N HIS A 300 -19.89 -2.05 -11.81
CA HIS A 300 -20.76 -2.99 -11.12
C HIS A 300 -20.47 -2.97 -9.61
N ILE A 301 -21.53 -2.74 -8.83
CA ILE A 301 -21.54 -3.13 -7.42
C ILE A 301 -21.61 -4.67 -7.43
N PRO A 302 -20.60 -5.40 -6.93
CA PRO A 302 -20.76 -6.84 -6.81
C PRO A 302 -21.98 -7.09 -5.92
N VAL A 303 -22.99 -7.76 -6.48
CA VAL A 303 -23.98 -8.47 -5.67
C VAL A 303 -23.22 -9.66 -5.11
N LEU A 304 -22.55 -9.47 -3.98
CA LEU A 304 -22.18 -10.60 -3.15
C LEU A 304 -23.50 -11.27 -2.77
N SER A 305 -23.78 -12.42 -3.37
CA SER A 305 -24.77 -13.35 -2.84
C SER A 305 -24.27 -13.74 -1.45
N LEU A 306 -24.76 -13.03 -0.44
CA LEU A 306 -24.58 -13.31 0.99
C LEU A 306 -25.25 -14.64 1.43
N ASN A 307 -25.41 -15.59 0.51
CA ASN A 307 -25.97 -16.91 0.76
C ASN A 307 -24.91 -18.01 0.76
N ASP A 308 -23.66 -17.73 0.35
CA ASP A 308 -22.55 -18.68 0.49
C ASP A 308 -21.78 -18.42 1.80
N THR A 309 -22.50 -18.28 2.92
CA THR A 309 -21.88 -18.36 4.26
C THR A 309 -21.48 -19.79 4.65
N GLU A 310 -21.57 -20.75 3.71
CA GLU A 310 -21.15 -22.14 3.92
C GLU A 310 -19.95 -22.57 3.07
N ASP A 311 -19.50 -21.77 2.09
CA ASP A 311 -18.35 -22.09 1.23
C ASP A 311 -17.27 -20.98 1.25
N LEU A 312 -16.87 -20.51 2.44
CA LEU A 312 -15.49 -20.07 2.59
C LEU A 312 -14.63 -21.32 2.47
N GLU A 313 -14.34 -21.74 1.23
CA GLU A 313 -13.39 -22.80 0.92
C GLU A 313 -12.22 -22.59 1.87
N ARG A 314 -11.96 -23.60 2.72
CA ARG A 314 -10.81 -23.59 3.62
C ARG A 314 -9.60 -23.37 2.75
N VAL A 315 -9.11 -22.13 2.68
CA VAL A 315 -7.94 -21.79 1.91
C VAL A 315 -6.82 -22.59 2.55
N SER A 316 -6.48 -23.68 1.87
CA SER A 316 -5.51 -24.64 2.35
C SER A 316 -4.17 -24.02 2.04
N ILE A 317 -3.65 -23.27 3.00
CA ILE A 317 -2.26 -22.80 2.98
C ILE A 317 -1.46 -24.05 3.33
N GLY A 318 -1.07 -24.83 2.33
CA GLY A 318 -0.28 -26.04 2.58
C GLY A 318 0.99 -25.66 3.32
N ARG A 319 1.41 -26.54 4.23
CA ARG A 319 2.67 -26.38 4.92
C ARG A 319 3.75 -26.81 3.93
N LEU A 320 4.71 -25.93 3.63
CA LEU A 320 5.94 -26.37 2.99
C LEU A 320 6.52 -27.46 3.91
N LYS A 321 6.67 -28.69 3.42
CA LYS A 321 7.28 -29.81 4.15
C LYS A 321 8.74 -29.45 4.46
N GLY A 322 8.97 -28.79 5.59
CA GLY A 322 10.26 -28.62 6.22
C GLY A 322 10.36 -29.57 7.41
N GLU A 323 11.43 -30.35 7.46
CA GLU A 323 11.77 -31.15 8.63
C GLU A 323 11.88 -30.24 9.87
N ALA A 324 11.52 -30.76 11.05
CA ALA A 324 11.59 -30.04 12.31
C ALA A 324 13.03 -29.55 12.58
N SER A 325 13.31 -28.31 12.18
CA SER A 325 14.56 -27.62 12.50
C SER A 325 14.56 -27.22 13.98
N ASN A 326 15.72 -27.35 14.61
CA ASN A 326 16.00 -27.09 16.03
C ASN A 326 15.25 -25.87 16.58
N GLU A 327 14.79 -25.98 17.83
CA GLU A 327 14.03 -24.94 18.57
C GLU A 327 14.84 -23.64 18.81
N ASP A 328 16.14 -23.67 18.56
CA ASP A 328 17.04 -22.55 18.80
C ASP A 328 16.85 -21.45 17.74
N GLY A 329 16.32 -20.30 18.16
CA GLY A 329 16.11 -19.12 17.30
C GLY A 329 14.67 -18.88 16.78
N LYS A 330 13.68 -19.71 17.15
CA LYS A 330 12.26 -19.48 16.78
C LYS A 330 11.56 -18.55 17.78
N MET A 331 10.66 -17.70 17.30
CA MET A 331 9.82 -16.85 18.17
C MET A 331 8.71 -17.72 18.77
N TYR A 332 8.38 -17.58 20.06
CA TYR A 332 7.22 -18.24 20.65
C TYR A 332 6.05 -17.28 20.82
N VAL A 333 4.83 -17.79 20.64
CA VAL A 333 3.58 -17.03 20.74
C VAL A 333 2.58 -17.83 21.57
N LYS A 334 1.89 -17.16 22.50
CA LYS A 334 0.84 -17.79 23.32
C LYS A 334 -0.53 -17.53 22.71
N LEU A 335 -1.13 -18.54 22.10
CA LEU A 335 -2.47 -18.48 21.53
C LEU A 335 -3.53 -18.79 22.60
N MET A 336 -4.60 -18.00 22.63
CA MET A 336 -5.82 -18.31 23.35
C MET A 336 -6.84 -18.87 22.36
N VAL A 337 -7.09 -20.17 22.43
CA VAL A 337 -7.84 -20.93 21.42
C VAL A 337 -9.17 -21.39 21.98
N SER A 338 -10.24 -21.26 21.20
CA SER A 338 -11.53 -21.88 21.49
C SER A 338 -11.52 -23.33 21.04
N LYS A 339 -11.67 -24.26 22.01
CA LYS A 339 -11.70 -25.70 21.75
C LYS A 339 -12.87 -26.07 20.84
N SER A 340 -14.07 -25.57 21.15
CA SER A 340 -15.29 -25.90 20.41
C SER A 340 -15.29 -25.37 18.97
N LYS A 341 -14.75 -24.17 18.73
CA LYS A 341 -14.74 -23.53 17.40
C LYS A 341 -13.45 -23.81 16.61
N ASN A 342 -12.45 -24.44 17.22
CA ASN A 342 -11.10 -24.62 16.68
C ASN A 342 -10.54 -23.32 16.05
N ARG A 343 -10.65 -22.22 16.78
CA ARG A 343 -10.30 -20.86 16.31
C ARG A 343 -9.48 -20.12 17.35
N VAL A 344 -8.47 -19.37 16.91
CA VAL A 344 -7.71 -18.43 17.74
C VAL A 344 -8.62 -17.26 18.12
N CYS A 345 -8.69 -16.93 19.40
CA CYS A 345 -9.40 -15.74 19.87
C CYS A 345 -8.49 -14.51 19.81
N TYR A 346 -7.28 -14.68 20.34
CA TYR A 346 -6.17 -13.72 20.30
C TYR A 346 -4.89 -14.46 20.68
N CYS A 347 -3.75 -13.80 20.54
CA CYS A 347 -2.49 -14.24 21.11
C CYS A 347 -1.80 -13.15 21.92
N GLU A 348 -0.92 -13.58 22.82
CA GLU A 348 0.01 -12.73 23.54
C GLU A 348 1.42 -12.99 23.00
N ALA A 349 2.08 -11.92 22.55
CA ALA A 349 3.35 -12.03 21.85
C ALA A 349 4.29 -10.86 22.19
N SER A 350 5.60 -11.08 22.03
CA SER A 350 6.63 -10.06 22.25
C SER A 350 6.77 -9.10 21.07
N GLU A 351 7.62 -8.09 21.24
CA GLU A 351 7.99 -7.14 20.20
C GLU A 351 8.47 -7.81 18.91
N ASN A 352 9.19 -8.94 19.01
CA ASN A 352 9.75 -9.65 17.85
C ASN A 352 8.66 -10.17 16.91
N PHE A 353 7.56 -10.70 17.46
CA PHE A 353 6.44 -11.17 16.66
C PHE A 353 5.67 -10.00 16.05
N VAL A 354 5.54 -8.88 16.76
CA VAL A 354 4.92 -7.67 16.21
C VAL A 354 5.79 -7.04 15.12
N ASP A 355 7.12 -7.07 15.25
CA ASP A 355 8.05 -6.66 14.19
C ASP A 355 7.89 -7.53 12.94
N LEU A 356 7.71 -8.84 13.11
CA LEU A 356 7.36 -9.73 12.00
C LEU A 356 6.05 -9.33 11.34
N LEU A 357 4.97 -9.16 12.11
CA LEU A 357 3.67 -8.78 11.56
C LEU A 357 3.76 -7.44 10.83
N PHE A 358 4.33 -6.39 11.45
CA PHE A 358 4.48 -5.08 10.81
C PHE A 358 5.38 -5.12 9.58
N SER A 359 6.38 -6.01 9.52
CA SER A 359 7.21 -6.17 8.33
C SER A 359 6.42 -6.58 7.09
N PHE A 360 5.26 -7.25 7.24
CA PHE A 360 4.41 -7.63 6.11
C PHE A 360 3.93 -6.42 5.29
N LEU A 361 3.74 -5.26 5.92
CA LEU A 361 3.38 -4.01 5.23
C LEU A 361 4.51 -3.50 4.32
N THR A 362 5.73 -3.96 4.53
CA THR A 362 6.93 -3.52 3.78
C THR A 362 7.26 -4.47 2.63
N VAL A 363 6.67 -5.67 2.64
CA VAL A 363 6.89 -6.70 1.64
C VAL A 363 6.16 -6.35 0.33
N PRO A 364 6.84 -6.37 -0.82
CA PRO A 364 6.23 -6.21 -2.13
C PRO A 364 5.24 -7.34 -2.44
N LEU A 365 4.10 -7.01 -3.07
CA LEU A 365 3.03 -7.95 -3.37
C LEU A 365 3.52 -9.20 -4.13
N GLY A 366 4.39 -9.04 -5.12
CA GLY A 366 4.93 -10.15 -5.91
C GLY A 366 5.73 -11.15 -5.10
N PHE A 367 6.38 -10.72 -4.00
CA PHE A 367 7.04 -11.65 -3.08
C PHE A 367 6.00 -12.47 -2.31
N ILE A 368 4.91 -11.86 -1.84
CA ILE A 368 3.84 -12.59 -1.15
C ILE A 368 3.23 -13.61 -2.10
N VAL A 369 2.97 -13.23 -3.35
CA VAL A 369 2.38 -14.11 -4.37
C VAL A 369 3.32 -15.26 -4.74
N LYS A 370 4.63 -15.02 -4.79
CA LYS A 370 5.63 -16.09 -4.95
C LYS A 370 5.56 -17.13 -3.82
N GLU A 371 5.29 -16.70 -2.60
CA GLU A 371 5.16 -17.57 -1.43
C GLU A 371 3.79 -18.27 -1.35
N MET A 372 2.80 -17.82 -2.14
CA MET A 372 1.50 -18.49 -2.24
C MET A 372 1.65 -19.84 -2.96
N GLN A 373 0.96 -20.86 -2.46
CA GLN A 373 0.84 -22.12 -3.18
C GLN A 373 -0.10 -21.94 -4.38
N LYS A 374 0.19 -22.65 -5.49
CA LYS A 374 -0.66 -22.67 -6.68
C LYS A 374 -2.12 -22.97 -6.29
N GLY A 375 -3.02 -22.00 -6.48
CA GLY A 375 -4.45 -22.11 -6.23
C GLY A 375 -5.00 -21.38 -4.99
N SER A 376 -4.16 -20.83 -4.11
CA SER A 376 -4.60 -20.24 -2.83
C SER A 376 -4.93 -18.73 -2.89
N SER A 377 -5.81 -18.26 -3.79
CA SER A 377 -6.09 -16.82 -3.96
C SER A 377 -7.57 -16.45 -3.80
N THR A 378 -7.85 -15.35 -3.09
CA THR A 378 -9.17 -14.70 -3.01
C THR A 378 -9.50 -13.82 -4.22
N GLY A 379 -8.51 -13.51 -5.06
CA GLY A 379 -8.67 -12.71 -6.28
C GLY A 379 -7.87 -13.26 -7.46
N CYS A 380 -7.53 -12.39 -8.42
CA CYS A 380 -6.88 -12.76 -9.68
C CYS A 380 -5.35 -12.55 -9.70
N ILE A 381 -4.73 -12.27 -8.55
CA ILE A 381 -3.29 -11.94 -8.49
C ILE A 381 -2.37 -13.05 -9.02
N ASN A 382 -2.73 -14.32 -8.80
CA ASN A 382 -1.96 -15.45 -9.32
C ASN A 382 -1.92 -15.45 -10.85
N HIS A 383 -3.03 -15.13 -11.53
CA HIS A 383 -3.07 -15.10 -13.00
C HIS A 383 -2.15 -14.02 -13.58
N LEU A 384 -2.10 -12.85 -12.93
CA LEU A 384 -1.18 -11.79 -13.32
C LEU A 384 0.29 -12.21 -13.11
N TYR A 385 0.59 -12.86 -11.99
CA TYR A 385 1.93 -13.34 -11.67
C TYR A 385 2.38 -14.47 -12.62
N ASP A 386 1.53 -15.46 -12.85
CA ASP A 386 1.78 -16.60 -13.75
C ASP A 386 1.97 -16.13 -15.20
N SER A 387 1.29 -15.05 -15.60
CA SER A 387 1.46 -14.45 -16.92
C SER A 387 2.90 -14.02 -17.22
N ILE A 388 3.70 -13.69 -16.20
CA ILE A 388 5.12 -13.35 -16.39
C ILE A 388 5.93 -14.57 -16.85
N GLN A 389 5.54 -15.77 -16.40
CA GLN A 389 6.18 -17.03 -16.79
C GLN A 389 5.62 -17.58 -18.11
N ASP A 390 4.32 -17.38 -18.35
CA ASP A 390 3.64 -17.84 -19.56
C ASP A 390 4.06 -17.04 -20.82
N LEU A 391 4.41 -15.76 -20.67
CA LEU A 391 4.89 -14.93 -21.77
C LEU A 391 6.31 -15.35 -22.20
N ASP A 392 6.57 -15.37 -23.51
CA ASP A 392 7.93 -15.58 -24.02
C ASP A 392 8.83 -14.40 -23.65
N ALA A 393 9.66 -14.59 -22.63
CA ALA A 393 10.54 -13.57 -22.09
C ALA A 393 11.44 -12.92 -23.14
N ARG A 394 11.85 -13.64 -24.21
CA ARG A 394 12.70 -13.05 -25.25
C ARG A 394 11.96 -12.01 -26.10
N ASN A 395 10.68 -12.25 -26.33
CA ASN A 395 9.84 -11.44 -27.21
C ASN A 395 9.08 -10.35 -26.46
N TYR A 396 8.73 -10.58 -25.19
CA TYR A 396 7.83 -9.71 -24.45
C TYR A 396 8.45 -8.97 -23.26
N LEU A 397 9.49 -9.49 -22.61
CA LEU A 397 10.04 -8.91 -21.38
C LEU A 397 11.35 -8.19 -21.63
N VAL A 398 11.53 -6.99 -21.04
CA VAL A 398 12.69 -6.12 -21.32
C VAL A 398 14.01 -6.79 -20.96
N SER A 399 14.13 -7.34 -19.74
CA SER A 399 15.36 -8.00 -19.30
C SER A 399 15.09 -9.05 -18.22
N LYS A 400 16.09 -9.89 -17.95
CA LYS A 400 16.02 -10.87 -16.85
C LYS A 400 15.97 -10.16 -15.49
N GLU A 401 16.67 -9.04 -15.37
CA GLU A 401 16.72 -8.22 -14.15
C GLU A 401 15.35 -7.61 -13.84
N THR A 402 14.67 -7.00 -14.83
CA THR A 402 13.33 -6.44 -14.63
C THR A 402 12.28 -7.52 -14.36
N THR A 403 12.42 -8.69 -15.01
CA THR A 403 11.57 -9.85 -14.73
C THR A 403 11.75 -10.34 -13.28
N ALA A 404 12.98 -10.40 -12.78
CA ALA A 404 13.27 -10.78 -11.39
C ALA A 404 12.70 -9.77 -10.38
N MET A 405 12.59 -8.48 -10.74
CA MET A 405 11.90 -7.47 -9.92
C MET A 405 10.40 -7.74 -9.77
N LEU A 406 9.78 -8.50 -10.69
CA LEU A 406 8.36 -8.84 -10.62
C LEU A 406 8.12 -10.18 -9.91
N THR A 407 8.94 -11.19 -10.21
CA THR A 407 8.76 -12.56 -9.70
C THR A 407 9.40 -12.79 -8.33
N SER A 408 10.43 -12.03 -7.97
CA SER A 408 11.04 -12.10 -6.63
C SER A 408 11.51 -10.72 -6.17
N PRO A 409 10.58 -9.75 -6.05
CA PRO A 409 10.91 -8.39 -5.63
C PRO A 409 11.58 -8.38 -4.26
N LYS A 410 12.58 -7.50 -4.12
CA LYS A 410 13.34 -7.32 -2.89
C LYS A 410 12.78 -6.15 -2.07
N LEU A 411 13.01 -6.16 -0.77
CA LEU A 411 12.73 -5.02 0.10
C LEU A 411 13.52 -3.79 -0.35
N ALA A 412 12.92 -2.62 -0.15
CA ALA A 412 13.67 -1.37 -0.21
C ALA A 412 14.76 -1.36 0.88
N PRO A 413 15.88 -0.65 0.67
CA PRO A 413 16.98 -0.63 1.63
C PRO A 413 16.56 -0.15 3.04
N GLY A 414 17.06 -0.79 4.11
CA GLY A 414 16.81 -0.41 5.50
C GLY A 414 15.51 -0.94 6.14
N PHE A 415 14.80 -1.84 5.48
CA PHE A 415 13.60 -2.51 6.02
C PHE A 415 13.89 -3.86 6.69
N ARG A 416 15.03 -4.50 6.40
CA ARG A 416 15.48 -5.72 7.08
C ARG A 416 15.80 -5.49 8.56
N TYR A 417 15.60 -6.50 9.39
CA TYR A 417 15.95 -6.49 10.81
C TYR A 417 16.58 -7.83 11.25
N GLU A 418 17.25 -7.82 12.39
CA GLU A 418 17.90 -8.99 12.98
C GLU A 418 16.86 -10.01 13.44
N GLY A 419 17.07 -11.29 13.09
CA GLY A 419 16.10 -12.35 13.39
C GLY A 419 14.86 -12.33 12.49
N GLN A 420 14.89 -11.62 11.35
CA GLN A 420 13.80 -11.63 10.37
C GLN A 420 13.50 -13.06 9.90
N ALA A 421 12.27 -13.51 10.18
CA ALA A 421 11.83 -14.86 9.83
C ALA A 421 11.53 -15.03 8.33
N LEU A 422 11.17 -13.94 7.64
CA LEU A 422 10.94 -13.96 6.18
C LEU A 422 12.26 -13.96 5.40
N ASP A 423 12.41 -14.89 4.47
CA ASP A 423 13.60 -14.99 3.61
C ASP A 423 13.52 -14.06 2.39
N ILE A 424 13.33 -12.76 2.64
CA ILE A 424 13.25 -11.73 1.60
C ILE A 424 14.54 -10.92 1.53
N GLU A 425 15.15 -10.88 0.34
CA GLU A 425 16.32 -10.07 0.09
C GLU A 425 16.01 -8.56 0.13
N GLU A 426 17.04 -7.75 0.32
CA GLU A 426 16.93 -6.29 0.31
C GLU A 426 17.86 -5.70 -0.75
N TYR A 427 17.41 -4.64 -1.43
CA TYR A 427 18.27 -3.90 -2.34
C TYR A 427 19.38 -3.18 -1.58
N MET A 428 20.54 -3.07 -2.20
CA MET A 428 21.62 -2.24 -1.67
C MET A 428 21.25 -0.75 -1.80
N HIS A 429 21.72 0.06 -0.85
CA HIS A 429 21.67 1.50 -1.02
C HIS A 429 22.50 1.92 -2.24
N GLN A 430 21.91 2.70 -3.13
CA GLN A 430 22.68 3.42 -4.13
C GLN A 430 23.65 4.38 -3.43
N PRO A 431 24.85 4.62 -3.98
CA PRO A 431 25.79 5.55 -3.40
C PRO A 431 25.23 6.97 -3.50
N TYR A 432 25.38 7.73 -2.42
CA TYR A 432 25.04 9.14 -2.38
C TYR A 432 26.30 9.96 -2.12
N TYR A 433 26.40 11.11 -2.78
CA TYR A 433 27.53 12.02 -2.67
C TYR A 433 27.02 13.40 -2.31
N LEU A 434 27.83 14.10 -1.53
CA LEU A 434 27.62 15.49 -1.18
C LEU A 434 28.66 16.33 -1.91
N THR A 435 28.19 17.21 -2.79
CA THR A 435 29.06 18.07 -3.57
C THR A 435 28.91 19.52 -3.14
N ARG A 436 30.00 20.30 -3.30
CA ARG A 436 29.99 21.73 -3.05
C ARG A 436 30.44 22.48 -4.29
N SER A 437 29.52 23.22 -4.90
CA SER A 437 29.78 24.20 -5.97
C SER A 437 29.28 25.58 -5.54
N GLN A 438 30.10 26.62 -5.72
CA GLN A 438 29.72 28.03 -5.46
C GLN A 438 29.06 28.28 -4.07
N ASN A 439 29.53 27.60 -3.01
CA ASN A 439 28.95 27.61 -1.64
C ASN A 439 27.57 26.96 -1.47
N ILE A 440 27.02 26.32 -2.50
CA ILE A 440 25.80 25.52 -2.40
C ILE A 440 26.19 24.05 -2.22
N LEU A 441 25.54 23.40 -1.25
CA LEU A 441 25.73 21.99 -0.94
C LEU A 441 24.62 21.19 -1.61
N MET A 442 25.00 20.33 -2.57
CA MET A 442 24.04 19.61 -3.40
C MET A 442 24.30 18.11 -3.24
N PRO A 443 23.37 17.36 -2.64
CA PRO A 443 23.48 15.92 -2.63
C PRO A 443 23.10 15.38 -4.03
N THR A 444 23.79 14.33 -4.49
CA THR A 444 23.57 13.64 -5.77
C THR A 444 23.75 12.14 -5.59
N SER A 445 23.03 11.32 -6.36
CA SER A 445 23.29 9.88 -6.48
C SER A 445 24.17 9.52 -7.69
N ASP A 446 24.57 10.52 -8.47
CA ASP A 446 25.35 10.38 -9.71
C ASP A 446 26.63 11.21 -9.61
N GLU A 447 27.78 10.53 -9.66
CA GLU A 447 29.11 11.17 -9.61
C GLU A 447 29.45 11.90 -10.92
N THR A 448 28.78 11.57 -12.03
CA THR A 448 29.02 12.22 -13.33
C THR A 448 28.37 13.59 -13.45
N LEU A 449 27.41 13.90 -12.56
CA LEU A 449 26.81 15.23 -12.41
C LEU A 449 27.75 16.26 -11.79
N ILE A 450 28.94 15.85 -11.40
CA ILE A 450 29.94 16.69 -10.77
C ILE A 450 30.69 17.45 -11.88
N PRO A 451 30.51 18.78 -12.02
CA PRO A 451 31.16 19.54 -13.09
C PRO A 451 32.69 19.48 -12.94
N PRO A 452 33.44 18.99 -13.94
CA PRO A 452 34.88 18.97 -13.86
C PRO A 452 35.42 20.41 -13.80
N GLY A 453 36.10 20.76 -12.70
CA GLY A 453 36.78 22.06 -12.55
C GLY A 453 36.10 23.11 -11.65
N GLU A 454 34.84 22.95 -11.26
CA GLU A 454 34.14 23.87 -10.32
C GLU A 454 33.93 23.28 -8.91
N THR A 455 34.10 21.97 -8.77
CA THR A 455 33.86 21.28 -7.49
C THR A 455 35.02 21.47 -6.53
N VAL A 456 34.73 22.07 -5.38
CA VAL A 456 35.73 22.27 -4.31
C VAL A 456 35.85 21.02 -3.41
N TYR A 457 34.83 20.15 -3.40
CA TYR A 457 34.75 18.96 -2.54
C TYR A 457 33.66 17.98 -3.00
N SER A 458 33.94 16.68 -2.98
CA SER A 458 32.98 15.58 -3.07
C SER A 458 33.22 14.60 -1.91
N SER A 459 32.14 14.13 -1.27
CA SER A 459 32.23 13.07 -0.27
C SER A 459 31.06 12.12 -0.36
N ALA A 460 31.35 10.82 -0.24
CA ALA A 460 30.32 9.82 -0.02
C ALA A 460 29.55 10.10 1.28
N LEU A 461 28.24 9.85 1.23
CA LEU A 461 27.30 9.90 2.33
C LEU A 461 26.93 8.47 2.73
N THR A 462 26.75 8.25 4.03
CA THR A 462 26.24 6.99 4.56
C THR A 462 24.75 7.13 4.83
N VAL A 463 23.95 6.23 4.28
CA VAL A 463 22.52 6.21 4.60
C VAL A 463 22.34 5.67 6.02
N MET A 464 21.71 6.48 6.86
CA MET A 464 21.41 6.11 8.24
C MET A 464 20.30 5.06 8.27
N ASP A 465 20.44 4.05 9.14
CA ASP A 465 19.31 3.20 9.51
C ASP A 465 18.30 4.02 10.32
N PRO A 466 17.10 4.29 9.79
CA PRO A 466 16.07 5.06 10.49
C PRO A 466 15.57 4.41 11.79
N LYS A 467 15.83 3.12 12.02
CA LYS A 467 15.49 2.40 13.25
C LYS A 467 16.54 2.58 14.34
N SER A 468 17.74 3.05 13.99
CA SER A 468 18.82 3.29 14.94
C SER A 468 18.54 4.53 15.80
N HIS A 469 18.73 4.38 17.12
CA HIS A 469 18.70 5.49 18.05
C HIS A 469 20.13 5.89 18.42
N HIS A 470 20.40 7.20 18.52
CA HIS A 470 21.75 7.74 18.81
C HIS A 470 22.43 7.13 20.05
N ASN A 471 21.64 6.64 21.01
CA ASN A 471 22.11 6.14 22.30
C ASN A 471 22.00 4.61 22.47
N ASP A 472 21.57 3.88 21.46
CA ASP A 472 21.37 2.43 21.58
C ASP A 472 22.61 1.65 21.12
N ASN A 473 23.26 0.99 22.07
CA ASN A 473 24.25 -0.08 21.83
C ASN A 473 23.58 -1.46 21.65
N SER A 474 22.24 -1.53 21.66
CA SER A 474 21.50 -2.80 21.56
C SER A 474 21.37 -3.25 20.11
N SER A 475 21.74 -4.51 19.84
CA SER A 475 21.71 -5.15 18.50
C SER A 475 20.30 -5.36 17.94
N SER A 476 19.25 -5.34 18.77
CA SER A 476 17.87 -5.38 18.30
C SER A 476 17.65 -4.28 17.25
N THR A 477 17.09 -4.62 16.08
CA THR A 477 17.00 -3.74 14.89
C THR A 477 15.59 -3.70 14.30
N GLY A 478 14.57 -4.11 15.06
CA GLY A 478 13.16 -4.07 14.65
C GLY A 478 12.54 -2.67 14.66
N PHE A 479 11.23 -2.58 14.43
CA PHE A 479 10.45 -1.34 14.46
C PHE A 479 9.96 -1.00 15.87
N ILE A 480 9.70 -2.02 16.69
CA ILE A 480 9.12 -1.92 18.03
C ILE A 480 10.20 -1.79 19.10
N LYS A 481 9.94 -0.93 20.07
CA LYS A 481 10.80 -0.71 21.23
C LYS A 481 10.54 -1.80 22.27
N GLY A 482 11.52 -2.68 22.43
CA GLY A 482 11.53 -3.71 23.47
C GLY A 482 12.10 -3.22 24.82
N PRO A 483 11.88 -3.98 25.89
CA PRO A 483 10.99 -5.15 25.96
C PRO A 483 9.51 -4.73 26.03
N ALA A 484 8.64 -5.35 25.22
CA ALA A 484 7.20 -5.04 25.21
C ALA A 484 6.35 -6.27 24.81
N MET A 485 5.16 -6.38 25.39
CA MET A 485 4.21 -7.45 25.06
C MET A 485 2.94 -6.85 24.44
N PHE A 486 2.32 -7.61 23.54
CA PHE A 486 1.16 -7.20 22.78
C PHE A 486 0.08 -8.27 22.78
N THR A 487 -1.16 -7.82 22.65
CA THR A 487 -2.32 -8.65 22.28
C THR A 487 -2.56 -8.51 20.79
N VAL A 488 -2.62 -9.63 20.08
CA VAL A 488 -2.92 -9.68 18.64
C VAL A 488 -4.17 -10.54 18.42
N THR A 489 -5.20 -10.00 17.77
CA THR A 489 -6.41 -10.77 17.44
C THR A 489 -6.20 -11.67 16.22
N ASP A 490 -7.13 -12.59 15.97
CA ASP A 490 -7.07 -13.51 14.81
C ASP A 490 -7.01 -12.77 13.46
N ASP A 491 -7.67 -11.61 13.39
CA ASP A 491 -7.69 -10.68 12.26
C ASP A 491 -6.55 -9.64 12.31
N LEU A 492 -5.49 -9.91 13.08
CA LEU A 492 -4.25 -9.13 13.21
C LEU A 492 -4.40 -7.67 13.68
N ILE A 493 -5.39 -7.39 14.53
CA ILE A 493 -5.42 -6.12 15.27
C ILE A 493 -4.42 -6.20 16.43
N ILE A 494 -3.47 -5.28 16.46
CA ILE A 494 -2.37 -5.24 17.44
C ILE A 494 -2.61 -4.13 18.46
N SER A 495 -2.44 -4.46 19.74
CA SER A 495 -2.53 -3.50 20.84
C SER A 495 -1.57 -3.88 21.96
N PRO A 496 -1.10 -2.93 22.79
CA PRO A 496 -0.31 -3.25 23.98
C PRO A 496 -1.02 -4.25 24.88
N LEU A 497 -0.27 -5.18 25.46
CA LEU A 497 -0.84 -6.26 26.28
C LEU A 497 -1.67 -5.68 27.43
N SER A 498 -2.91 -6.10 27.51
CA SER A 498 -3.83 -5.75 28.59
C SER A 498 -4.81 -6.89 28.80
N SER A 499 -4.94 -7.35 30.04
CA SER A 499 -5.89 -8.40 30.41
C SER A 499 -7.33 -8.03 30.04
N VAL A 500 -7.65 -6.72 30.04
CA VAL A 500 -8.97 -6.22 29.62
C VAL A 500 -9.18 -6.40 28.11
N THR A 501 -8.13 -6.18 27.30
CA THR A 501 -8.21 -6.34 25.85
C THR A 501 -8.41 -7.80 25.45
N GLY A 502 -7.67 -8.73 26.06
CA GLY A 502 -7.85 -10.17 25.82
C GLY A 502 -9.27 -10.64 26.18
N LEU A 503 -9.78 -10.25 27.35
CA LEU A 503 -11.16 -10.54 27.76
C LEU A 503 -12.21 -9.90 26.84
N SER A 504 -11.94 -8.70 26.32
CA SER A 504 -12.81 -8.03 25.35
C SER A 504 -12.86 -8.80 24.02
N ALA A 505 -11.72 -9.29 23.52
CA ALA A 505 -11.66 -10.11 22.31
C ALA A 505 -12.52 -11.37 22.46
N VAL A 506 -12.38 -12.09 23.57
CA VAL A 506 -13.22 -13.26 23.90
C VAL A 506 -14.70 -12.93 23.95
N ARG A 507 -15.06 -11.82 24.62
CA ARG A 507 -16.45 -11.37 24.76
C ARG A 507 -17.08 -11.05 23.41
N LYS A 508 -16.34 -10.38 22.52
CA LYS A 508 -16.80 -10.07 21.14
C LYS A 508 -17.14 -11.33 20.36
N LEU A 509 -16.37 -12.40 20.55
CA LEU A 509 -16.59 -13.68 19.89
C LEU A 509 -17.71 -14.54 20.51
N LYS A 510 -18.31 -14.08 21.63
CA LYS A 510 -19.35 -14.78 22.41
C LYS A 510 -18.93 -16.20 22.81
N ILE A 511 -17.69 -16.36 23.26
CA ILE A 511 -17.11 -17.66 23.66
C ILE A 511 -17.06 -17.74 25.19
N PRO A 512 -17.52 -18.83 25.81
CA PRO A 512 -17.40 -19.00 27.25
C PRO A 512 -15.94 -19.24 27.64
N PHE A 513 -15.49 -18.65 28.76
CA PHE A 513 -14.09 -18.77 29.19
C PHE A 513 -13.65 -20.22 29.45
N THR A 514 -14.58 -21.12 29.81
CA THR A 514 -14.33 -22.56 30.00
C THR A 514 -13.94 -23.29 28.71
N ASP A 515 -14.26 -22.70 27.55
CA ASP A 515 -13.92 -23.22 26.23
C ASP A 515 -12.55 -22.76 25.73
N ILE A 516 -11.89 -21.86 26.47
CA ILE A 516 -10.60 -21.31 26.08
C ILE A 516 -9.48 -22.15 26.67
N GLU A 517 -8.45 -22.39 25.86
CA GLU A 517 -7.19 -22.97 26.30
C GLU A 517 -5.99 -22.18 25.76
N GLU A 518 -4.91 -22.18 26.52
CA GLU A 518 -3.63 -21.62 26.10
C GLU A 518 -2.85 -22.66 25.30
N ARG A 519 -2.37 -22.28 24.10
CA ARG A 519 -1.46 -23.09 23.29
C ARG A 519 -0.22 -22.28 22.93
N VAL A 520 0.96 -22.82 23.16
CA VAL A 520 2.21 -22.21 22.71
C VAL A 520 2.54 -22.71 21.31
N VAL A 521 2.84 -21.79 20.41
CA VAL A 521 3.33 -22.10 19.06
C VAL A 521 4.66 -21.42 18.81
N TYR A 522 5.45 -21.98 17.90
CA TYR A 522 6.73 -21.43 17.47
C TYR A 522 6.61 -20.94 16.04
N VAL A 523 7.20 -19.79 15.75
CA VAL A 523 7.18 -19.14 14.45
C VAL A 523 8.59 -19.18 13.87
N GLY A 524 8.80 -20.08 12.92
CA GLY A 524 9.98 -20.14 12.07
C GLY A 524 9.76 -19.46 10.71
N LYS A 525 10.61 -19.77 9.73
CA LYS A 525 10.51 -19.20 8.38
C LYS A 525 9.21 -19.63 7.69
N GLU A 526 8.86 -20.90 7.82
CA GLU A 526 7.69 -21.52 7.19
C GLU A 526 6.41 -20.94 7.78
N GLU A 527 6.30 -20.86 9.11
CA GLU A 527 5.14 -20.25 9.77
C GLU A 527 5.02 -18.76 9.45
N ALA A 528 6.14 -18.03 9.37
CA ALA A 528 6.14 -16.61 9.01
C ALA A 528 5.62 -16.38 7.59
N SER A 529 6.06 -17.21 6.63
CA SER A 529 5.57 -17.15 5.24
C SER A 529 4.09 -17.50 5.16
N CYS A 530 3.67 -18.59 5.83
CA CYS A 530 2.27 -18.99 5.89
C CYS A 530 1.38 -17.91 6.53
N LEU A 531 1.87 -17.23 7.58
CA LEU A 531 1.15 -16.15 8.25
C LEU A 531 1.02 -14.91 7.38
N MET A 532 2.07 -14.56 6.62
CA MET A 532 2.05 -13.45 5.68
C MET A 532 1.04 -13.68 4.55
N VAL A 533 1.02 -14.90 3.99
CA VAL A 533 0.04 -15.31 2.98
C VAL A 533 -1.37 -15.29 3.58
N ALA A 534 -1.58 -15.88 4.76
CA ALA A 534 -2.87 -15.86 5.46
C ALA A 534 -3.35 -14.43 5.73
N ALA A 535 -2.46 -13.52 6.10
CA ALA A 535 -2.78 -12.12 6.32
C ALA A 535 -3.28 -11.41 5.05
N LEU A 536 -2.83 -11.82 3.86
CA LEU A 536 -3.26 -11.23 2.59
C LEU A 536 -4.65 -11.74 2.16
N ILE A 537 -4.92 -13.03 2.35
CA ILE A 537 -6.07 -13.72 1.74
C ILE A 537 -7.17 -14.17 2.72
N SER A 538 -6.98 -13.98 4.02
CA SER A 538 -7.92 -14.41 5.06
C SER A 538 -8.19 -13.31 6.08
N GLU A 539 -9.38 -13.33 6.68
CA GLU A 539 -9.76 -12.51 7.83
C GLU A 539 -9.48 -13.21 9.18
N SER A 540 -8.89 -14.40 9.16
CA SER A 540 -8.57 -15.21 10.36
C SER A 540 -7.16 -15.79 10.22
N ALA A 541 -6.17 -14.91 10.14
CA ALA A 541 -4.81 -15.26 9.78
C ALA A 541 -4.16 -16.22 10.80
N LEU A 542 -4.32 -15.98 12.10
CA LEU A 542 -3.72 -16.84 13.13
C LEU A 542 -4.32 -18.25 13.11
N THR A 543 -5.64 -18.35 12.99
CA THR A 543 -6.35 -19.63 12.86
C THR A 543 -5.89 -20.38 11.63
N ASN A 544 -5.84 -19.71 10.47
CA ASN A 544 -5.46 -20.34 9.22
C ASN A 544 -4.00 -20.82 9.23
N THR A 545 -3.11 -20.12 9.92
CA THR A 545 -1.70 -20.52 10.03
C THR A 545 -1.46 -21.62 11.06
N PHE A 546 -2.06 -21.52 12.25
CA PHE A 546 -1.65 -22.36 13.38
C PHE A 546 -2.61 -23.51 13.72
N LEU A 547 -3.86 -23.48 13.23
CA LEU A 547 -4.88 -24.46 13.61
C LEU A 547 -5.39 -25.32 12.45
N LEU A 548 -5.29 -24.86 11.20
CA LEU A 548 -5.66 -25.69 10.04
C LEU A 548 -4.56 -26.73 9.79
N LYS A 549 -4.96 -28.01 9.74
CA LYS A 549 -4.12 -29.11 9.25
C LYS A 549 -4.39 -29.32 7.77
N GLU A 550 -3.36 -29.71 7.03
CA GLU A 550 -3.51 -30.20 5.65
C GLU A 550 -4.58 -31.31 5.64
N MET A 551 -5.54 -31.19 4.72
CA MET A 551 -6.31 -32.34 4.32
C MET A 551 -5.34 -33.22 3.54
N GLU A 552 -4.86 -34.30 4.17
CA GLU A 552 -4.19 -35.38 3.45
C GLU A 552 -5.11 -35.81 2.31
N GLN A 553 -4.72 -35.50 1.07
CA GLN A 553 -5.41 -36.04 -0.10
C GLN A 553 -5.27 -37.56 -0.03
N GLY A 554 -6.37 -38.21 0.35
CA GLY A 554 -6.47 -39.64 0.45
C GLY A 554 -6.35 -40.31 -0.92
N SER A 555 -5.47 -41.32 -0.94
CA SER A 555 -5.22 -42.40 -1.91
C SER A 555 -4.64 -42.04 -3.28
#